data_AF-A0A2V9E4D3-F1
#
_entry.id   AF-A0A2V9E4D3-F1
#
_cell.length_a   1.000
_cell.length_b   1.000
_cell.length_c   1.000
_cell.angle_alpha   90.00
_cell.angle_beta   90.00
_cell.angle_gamma   90.00
#
_symmetry.space_group_name_H-M   'P 1'
#
loop_
_entity.id
_entity.type
_entity.pdbx_description
1 polymer ?
#
loop_
_entity_poly.entity_id
_entity_poly.type
_entity_poly.pdbx_seq_one_letter_code
_entity_poly.pdbx_strand_id
1 'polypeptide(L)'
;MFKRPLSVPRNSVVLPAGYELVACNVPSQVLAEPDGRIAISFLNGSGAEVPLIVKGKLGAHAGAAAAPRPPGSAKSWEAPFEGETERERLSERAHQDREIVYLLQQPETHAFRLYHDYTESRPGVETYFNVVRSGSKVSEPSAYVLDTGEKLKTKIMTGAELVAAKMDVGEPVDATAQVVVIPFSPVKAGQSTRLRISETYTAAASYRVEGDELVFDRSLGRPRNAVVLPEGWYLLASSIPTTVTQMADGRIRLDFWNGRPGAVDVLIKAKRRGR
;
A
#
# COMPACT_ATOMS: atom_id res chain seq x y z
N MET A 1 1.09 29.74 -14.16
CA MET A 1 1.02 28.41 -14.80
C MET A 1 2.30 27.67 -14.48
N PHE A 2 2.22 26.45 -13.95
CA PHE A 2 3.34 25.55 -13.78
C PHE A 2 3.28 24.49 -14.89
N LYS A 3 4.38 24.30 -15.62
CA LYS A 3 4.52 23.29 -16.67
C LYS A 3 5.88 22.64 -16.50
N ARG A 4 5.89 21.37 -16.11
CA ARG A 4 7.12 20.62 -15.93
C ARG A 4 6.92 19.15 -16.32
N PRO A 5 7.76 18.63 -17.22
CA PRO A 5 7.87 17.19 -17.42
C PRO A 5 8.40 16.54 -16.14
N LEU A 6 7.69 15.54 -15.62
CA LEU A 6 8.07 14.82 -14.41
C LEU A 6 8.18 13.32 -14.70
N SER A 7 9.38 12.79 -14.55
CA SER A 7 9.70 11.35 -14.71
C SER A 7 9.58 10.56 -13.42
N VAL A 8 9.44 11.24 -12.28
CA VAL A 8 9.32 10.57 -10.98
C VAL A 8 7.98 9.81 -10.88
N PRO A 9 7.96 8.60 -10.30
CA PRO A 9 6.72 7.83 -10.20
C PRO A 9 5.67 8.40 -9.24
N ARG A 10 6.07 9.35 -8.39
CA ARG A 10 5.21 10.06 -7.46
C ARG A 10 5.80 11.44 -7.18
N ASN A 11 4.95 12.46 -7.08
CA ASN A 11 5.39 13.81 -6.71
C ASN A 11 4.22 14.64 -6.19
N SER A 12 4.56 15.79 -5.61
CA SER A 12 3.60 16.81 -5.21
C SER A 12 4.06 18.20 -5.66
N VAL A 13 3.11 19.02 -6.09
CA VAL A 13 3.30 20.44 -6.40
C VAL A 13 2.38 21.24 -5.50
N VAL A 14 2.95 22.18 -4.74
CA VAL A 14 2.19 23.06 -3.84
C VAL A 14 2.04 24.44 -4.47
N LEU A 15 0.81 24.93 -4.58
CA LEU A 15 0.54 26.28 -5.05
C LEU A 15 1.00 27.32 -4.02
N PRO A 16 1.44 28.52 -4.43
CA PRO A 16 1.70 29.62 -3.51
C PRO A 16 0.44 29.99 -2.72
N ALA A 17 0.61 30.61 -1.55
CA ALA A 17 -0.50 31.10 -0.74
C ALA A 17 -1.41 32.06 -1.54
N GLY A 18 -2.73 31.98 -1.33
CA GLY A 18 -3.73 32.80 -2.01
C GLY A 18 -4.12 32.32 -3.42
N TYR A 19 -3.54 31.24 -3.92
CA TYR A 19 -3.91 30.65 -5.21
C TYR A 19 -4.88 29.46 -5.05
N GLU A 20 -5.94 29.45 -5.86
CA GLU A 20 -6.81 28.29 -6.09
C GLU A 20 -6.35 27.48 -7.30
N LEU A 21 -6.57 26.16 -7.28
CA LEU A 21 -6.34 25.28 -8.43
C LEU A 21 -7.50 25.41 -9.42
N VAL A 22 -7.22 25.79 -10.66
CA VAL A 22 -8.25 25.93 -11.71
C VAL A 22 -8.10 24.95 -12.87
N ALA A 23 -6.94 24.30 -13.02
CA ALA A 23 -6.78 23.18 -13.95
C ALA A 23 -5.58 22.29 -13.59
N CYS A 24 -5.75 20.98 -13.81
CA CYS A 24 -4.69 19.97 -13.81
C CYS A 24 -4.94 18.98 -14.95
N ASN A 25 -3.94 18.64 -15.74
CA ASN A 25 -4.08 17.69 -16.86
C ASN A 25 -3.75 16.23 -16.49
N VAL A 26 -3.30 15.98 -15.26
CA VAL A 26 -2.92 14.64 -14.76
C VAL A 26 -3.84 14.28 -13.61
N PRO A 27 -4.43 13.07 -13.55
CA PRO A 27 -5.17 12.62 -12.38
C PRO A 27 -4.34 12.78 -11.11
N SER A 28 -4.80 13.60 -10.19
CA SER A 28 -4.06 14.01 -8.99
C SER A 28 -4.99 14.05 -7.79
N GLN A 29 -4.46 13.71 -6.62
CA GLN A 29 -5.07 14.03 -5.36
C GLN A 29 -4.81 15.51 -5.05
N VAL A 30 -5.84 16.20 -4.56
CA VAL A 30 -5.76 17.62 -4.22
C VAL A 30 -6.10 17.75 -2.74
N LEU A 31 -5.16 18.24 -1.95
CA LEU A 31 -5.28 18.39 -0.50
C LEU A 31 -4.82 19.79 -0.09
N ALA A 32 -5.35 20.30 1.01
CA ALA A 32 -4.83 21.51 1.64
C ALA A 32 -3.71 21.14 2.62
N GLU A 33 -2.59 21.84 2.53
CA GLU A 33 -1.52 21.85 3.53
C GLU A 33 -2.03 22.45 4.84
N PRO A 34 -1.37 22.20 5.99
CA PRO A 34 -1.75 22.80 7.28
C PRO A 34 -1.80 24.34 7.26
N ASP A 35 -1.02 24.97 6.39
CA ASP A 35 -0.98 26.43 6.19
C ASP A 35 -2.01 26.96 5.16
N GLY A 36 -2.86 26.08 4.63
CA GLY A 36 -3.93 26.41 3.68
C GLY A 36 -3.50 26.46 2.21
N ARG A 37 -2.22 26.21 1.89
CA ARG A 37 -1.81 26.07 0.48
C ARG A 37 -2.38 24.79 -0.13
N ILE A 38 -2.61 24.81 -1.44
CA ILE A 38 -3.15 23.64 -2.16
C ILE A 38 -2.00 22.79 -2.69
N ALA A 39 -1.92 21.55 -2.21
CA ALA A 39 -1.04 20.51 -2.72
C ALA A 39 -1.75 19.68 -3.79
N ILE A 40 -1.04 19.43 -4.89
CA ILE A 40 -1.46 18.59 -6.01
C ILE A 40 -0.47 17.45 -6.10
N SER A 41 -0.86 16.26 -5.66
CA SER A 41 0.01 15.08 -5.67
C SER A 41 -0.51 14.00 -6.62
N PHE A 42 0.40 13.28 -7.26
CA PHE A 42 0.04 12.28 -8.26
C PHE A 42 0.89 11.03 -8.15
N LEU A 43 0.36 9.95 -8.73
CA LEU A 43 1.05 8.69 -8.95
C LEU A 43 1.14 8.44 -10.44
N ASN A 44 2.34 8.16 -10.94
CA ASN A 44 2.65 7.88 -12.33
C ASN A 44 3.18 6.44 -12.45
N GLY A 45 2.27 5.51 -12.75
CA GLY A 45 2.61 4.11 -12.99
C GLY A 45 3.03 3.79 -14.43
N SER A 46 3.05 4.78 -15.34
CA SER A 46 3.29 4.53 -16.77
C SER A 46 4.74 4.19 -17.11
N GLY A 47 5.69 4.51 -16.21
CA GLY A 47 7.13 4.41 -16.49
C GLY A 47 7.65 5.45 -17.50
N ALA A 48 6.77 6.26 -18.08
CA ALA A 48 7.10 7.36 -18.97
C ALA A 48 7.01 8.70 -18.25
N GLU A 49 7.59 9.73 -18.85
CA GLU A 49 7.48 11.09 -18.36
C GLU A 49 6.05 11.62 -18.52
N VAL A 50 5.56 12.29 -17.47
CA VAL A 50 4.24 12.94 -17.49
C VAL A 50 4.42 14.46 -17.63
N PRO A 51 3.86 15.08 -18.69
CA PRO A 51 3.93 16.53 -18.88
C PRO A 51 2.92 17.24 -17.97
N LEU A 52 3.24 17.37 -16.69
CA LEU A 52 2.34 17.99 -15.71
C LEU A 52 2.15 19.48 -16.00
N ILE A 53 0.89 19.89 -16.12
CA ILE A 53 0.44 21.26 -16.30
C ILE A 53 -0.56 21.57 -15.17
N VAL A 54 -0.19 22.52 -14.33
CA VAL A 54 -1.03 23.02 -13.24
C VAL A 54 -1.29 24.51 -13.46
N LYS A 55 -2.56 24.91 -13.44
CA LYS A 55 -2.96 26.31 -13.49
C LYS A 55 -3.57 26.69 -12.16
N GLY A 56 -2.97 27.68 -11.51
CA GLY A 56 -3.54 28.36 -10.34
C GLY A 56 -4.03 29.75 -10.71
N LYS A 57 -5.02 30.25 -9.98
CA LYS A 57 -5.54 31.62 -10.07
C LYS A 57 -5.49 32.27 -8.69
N LEU A 58 -5.10 33.54 -8.62
CA LEU A 58 -5.12 34.30 -7.37
C LEU A 58 -6.58 34.60 -6.97
N GLY A 59 -6.92 34.38 -5.70
CA GLY A 59 -8.27 34.63 -5.19
C GLY A 59 -8.69 33.74 -4.02
N ALA A 60 -7.89 32.74 -3.65
CA ALA A 60 -8.12 31.93 -2.45
C ALA A 60 -7.75 32.71 -1.18
N HIS A 61 -8.28 32.26 -0.04
CA HIS A 61 -7.84 32.75 1.26
C HIS A 61 -6.33 32.51 1.47
N ALA A 62 -5.70 33.33 2.31
CA ALA A 62 -4.30 33.19 2.71
C ALA A 62 -4.15 33.39 4.22
N GLY A 63 -3.02 32.92 4.77
CA GLY A 63 -2.76 32.98 6.21
C GLY A 63 -3.70 32.08 7.01
N ALA A 64 -3.96 32.43 8.27
CA ALA A 64 -4.76 31.60 9.18
C ALA A 64 -6.18 31.30 8.66
N ALA A 65 -6.78 32.20 7.89
CA ALA A 65 -8.12 32.01 7.31
C ALA A 65 -8.16 30.93 6.20
N ALA A 66 -7.00 30.54 5.66
CA ALA A 66 -6.90 29.49 4.64
C ALA A 66 -6.76 28.08 5.24
N ALA A 67 -6.43 27.97 6.53
CA ALA A 67 -6.15 26.69 7.15
C ALA A 67 -7.41 25.79 7.15
N PRO A 68 -7.32 24.55 6.64
CA PRO A 68 -8.46 23.64 6.64
C PRO A 68 -8.78 23.19 8.06
N ARG A 69 -10.05 22.87 8.30
CA ARG A 69 -10.47 22.07 9.45
C ARG A 69 -9.71 20.73 9.45
N PRO A 70 -9.20 20.24 10.60
CA PRO A 70 -8.65 18.90 10.70
C PRO A 70 -9.67 17.82 10.28
N PRO A 71 -9.26 16.82 9.47
CA PRO A 71 -10.14 15.71 9.11
C PRO A 71 -10.67 14.96 10.33
N GLY A 72 -11.98 14.74 10.34
CA GLY A 72 -12.67 13.98 11.37
C GLY A 72 -12.43 12.47 11.25
N SER A 73 -12.67 11.76 12.35
CA SER A 73 -12.69 10.29 12.40
C SER A 73 -14.08 9.70 12.16
N ALA A 74 -15.08 10.54 11.87
CA ALA A 74 -16.42 10.07 11.54
C ALA A 74 -16.45 9.42 10.14
N LYS A 75 -17.32 8.42 9.98
CA LYS A 75 -17.67 7.88 8.66
C LYS A 75 -18.23 9.01 7.80
N SER A 76 -17.74 9.15 6.56
CA SER A 76 -17.98 10.34 5.71
C SER A 76 -18.56 10.01 4.32
N TRP A 77 -19.26 8.88 4.17
CA TRP A 77 -19.69 8.39 2.85
C TRP A 77 -21.08 7.73 2.83
N GLU A 78 -21.78 7.86 1.70
CA GLU A 78 -23.08 7.23 1.43
C GLU A 78 -22.88 5.84 0.81
N ALA A 79 -22.94 4.79 1.62
CA ALA A 79 -23.03 3.42 1.14
C ALA A 79 -23.51 2.46 2.23
N PRO A 80 -24.04 1.28 1.84
CA PRO A 80 -24.54 0.29 2.78
C PRO A 80 -23.43 -0.48 3.52
N PHE A 81 -22.15 -0.21 3.23
CA PHE A 81 -21.00 -0.95 3.78
C PHE A 81 -20.24 -0.12 4.81
N GLU A 82 -19.49 -0.79 5.69
CA GLU A 82 -18.46 -0.11 6.45
C GLU A 82 -17.44 0.51 5.48
N GLY A 83 -17.02 1.75 5.76
CA GLY A 83 -16.04 2.40 4.92
C GLY A 83 -15.30 3.50 5.64
N GLU A 84 -14.43 4.14 4.88
CA GLU A 84 -13.33 4.95 5.38
C GLU A 84 -13.80 6.26 6.04
N THR A 85 -13.07 6.66 7.07
CA THR A 85 -13.17 7.97 7.72
C THR A 85 -12.72 9.08 6.78
N GLU A 86 -13.13 10.33 7.07
CA GLU A 86 -12.65 11.50 6.30
C GLU A 86 -11.11 11.58 6.31
N ARG A 87 -10.49 11.27 7.45
CA ARG A 87 -9.03 11.24 7.61
C ARG A 87 -8.35 10.24 6.68
N GLU A 88 -8.89 9.04 6.52
CA GLU A 88 -8.31 8.02 5.63
C GLU A 88 -8.42 8.44 4.17
N ARG A 89 -9.57 9.00 3.77
CA ARG A 89 -9.82 9.46 2.40
C ARG A 89 -8.98 10.68 2.01
N LEU A 90 -8.64 11.52 2.99
CA LEU A 90 -7.80 12.70 2.82
C LEU A 90 -6.32 12.45 3.18
N SER A 91 -5.91 11.20 3.37
CA SER A 91 -4.49 10.86 3.52
C SER A 91 -3.79 10.94 2.16
N GLU A 92 -2.61 11.57 2.11
CA GLU A 92 -1.86 11.73 0.87
C GLU A 92 -1.37 10.37 0.34
N ARG A 93 -1.92 9.93 -0.79
CA ARG A 93 -1.62 8.64 -1.40
C ARG A 93 -0.20 8.58 -1.97
N ALA A 94 0.30 9.70 -2.51
CA ALA A 94 1.64 9.80 -3.07
C ALA A 94 2.75 9.70 -2.00
N HIS A 95 2.45 10.00 -0.73
CA HIS A 95 3.43 9.86 0.36
C HIS A 95 3.70 8.40 0.72
N GLN A 96 2.73 7.51 0.49
CA GLN A 96 2.83 6.10 0.85
C GLN A 96 3.90 5.37 0.02
N ASP A 97 4.97 4.96 0.69
CA ASP A 97 6.17 4.43 0.06
C ASP A 97 6.20 2.89 -0.01
N ARG A 98 5.40 2.22 0.82
CA ARG A 98 5.32 0.76 0.97
C ARG A 98 4.83 0.06 -0.31
N GLU A 99 5.65 -0.89 -0.78
CA GLU A 99 5.33 -1.86 -1.83
C GLU A 99 5.15 -3.25 -1.20
N ILE A 100 4.19 -4.04 -1.70
CA ILE A 100 4.04 -5.46 -1.35
C ILE A 100 4.16 -6.31 -2.61
N VAL A 101 5.01 -7.32 -2.60
CA VAL A 101 5.16 -8.28 -3.69
C VAL A 101 4.69 -9.65 -3.22
N TYR A 102 3.73 -10.22 -3.93
CA TYR A 102 3.19 -11.55 -3.74
C TYR A 102 3.79 -12.49 -4.77
N LEU A 103 4.52 -13.51 -4.32
CA LEU A 103 5.05 -14.60 -5.16
C LEU A 103 4.19 -15.84 -4.92
N LEU A 104 3.29 -16.11 -5.86
CA LEU A 104 2.37 -17.23 -5.76
C LEU A 104 3.13 -18.55 -5.87
N GLN A 105 2.84 -19.50 -4.98
CA GLN A 105 3.31 -20.89 -5.10
C GLN A 105 2.31 -21.68 -5.95
N GLN A 106 2.49 -22.98 -6.13
CA GLN A 106 1.47 -23.78 -6.83
C GLN A 106 0.11 -23.66 -6.11
N PRO A 107 -0.99 -23.40 -6.84
CA PRO A 107 -2.26 -23.00 -6.22
C PRO A 107 -2.91 -24.09 -5.36
N GLU A 108 -2.53 -25.35 -5.54
CA GLU A 108 -2.96 -26.47 -4.71
C GLU A 108 -2.46 -26.35 -3.26
N THR A 109 -1.40 -25.57 -3.01
CA THR A 109 -0.91 -25.33 -1.65
C THR A 109 -1.68 -24.23 -0.94
N HIS A 110 -2.52 -23.48 -1.66
CA HIS A 110 -3.16 -22.26 -1.17
C HIS A 110 -2.19 -21.24 -0.59
N ALA A 111 -0.90 -21.32 -0.96
CA ALA A 111 0.15 -20.53 -0.35
C ALA A 111 0.85 -19.58 -1.32
N PHE A 112 1.32 -18.47 -0.78
CA PHE A 112 2.17 -17.52 -1.49
C PHE A 112 3.18 -16.95 -0.51
N ARG A 113 4.39 -16.69 -1.01
CA ARG A 113 5.35 -15.87 -0.28
C ARG A 113 5.01 -14.42 -0.55
N LEU A 114 5.19 -13.56 0.43
CA LEU A 114 5.19 -12.13 0.19
C LEU A 114 6.41 -11.48 0.83
N TYR A 115 6.80 -10.33 0.30
CA TYR A 115 7.61 -9.39 1.05
C TYR A 115 7.08 -7.98 0.90
N HIS A 116 7.36 -7.14 1.88
CA HIS A 116 7.06 -5.72 1.81
C HIS A 116 8.15 -4.90 2.51
N ASP A 117 8.33 -3.69 2.00
CA ASP A 117 9.28 -2.72 2.55
C ASP A 117 8.52 -1.68 3.36
N TYR A 118 8.87 -1.53 4.63
CA TYR A 118 8.27 -0.57 5.54
C TYR A 118 9.30 0.46 6.00
N THR A 119 9.00 1.75 5.85
CA THR A 119 9.76 2.84 6.45
C THR A 119 9.02 3.35 7.69
N GLU A 120 9.66 3.30 8.85
CA GLU A 120 9.18 3.95 10.07
C GLU A 120 10.00 5.22 10.30
N SER A 121 9.32 6.33 10.58
CA SER A 121 9.94 7.63 10.86
C SER A 121 9.42 8.28 12.14
N ARG A 122 8.44 7.66 12.82
CA ARG A 122 7.89 8.18 14.07
C ARG A 122 8.88 7.91 15.21
N PRO A 123 9.39 8.96 15.88
CA PRO A 123 10.34 8.78 16.97
C PRO A 123 9.79 7.90 18.10
N GLY A 124 10.62 7.03 18.65
CA GLY A 124 10.28 6.12 19.74
C GLY A 124 9.59 4.82 19.31
N VAL A 125 9.13 4.69 18.06
CA VAL A 125 8.60 3.40 17.58
C VAL A 125 9.76 2.41 17.46
N GLU A 126 9.58 1.24 18.06
CA GLU A 126 10.60 0.18 18.18
C GLU A 126 10.05 -1.21 17.81
N THR A 127 8.80 -1.30 17.39
CA THR A 127 8.19 -2.58 17.00
C THR A 127 7.26 -2.36 15.83
N TYR A 128 7.33 -3.28 14.87
CA TYR A 128 6.38 -3.38 13.78
C TYR A 128 5.49 -4.59 14.02
N PHE A 129 4.18 -4.39 13.83
CA PHE A 129 3.18 -5.44 13.91
C PHE A 129 2.60 -5.66 12.51
N ASN A 130 2.66 -6.89 12.03
CA ASN A 130 1.95 -7.28 10.82
C ASN A 130 0.78 -8.18 11.18
N VAL A 131 -0.43 -7.61 11.18
CA VAL A 131 -1.66 -8.33 11.50
C VAL A 131 -2.07 -9.17 10.29
N VAL A 132 -2.11 -10.49 10.47
CA VAL A 132 -2.52 -11.44 9.45
C VAL A 132 -4.03 -11.41 9.35
N ARG A 133 -4.53 -11.34 8.11
CA ARG A 133 -5.98 -11.29 7.85
C ARG A 133 -6.66 -12.55 8.35
N SER A 134 -7.89 -12.38 8.85
CA SER A 134 -8.76 -13.50 9.20
C SER A 134 -8.88 -14.51 8.06
N GLY A 135 -8.83 -15.80 8.39
CA GLY A 135 -8.83 -16.90 7.42
C GLY A 135 -7.48 -17.16 6.72
N SER A 136 -6.43 -16.37 7.00
CA SER A 136 -5.05 -16.65 6.55
C SER A 136 -4.20 -17.18 7.71
N LYS A 137 -3.19 -17.99 7.39
CA LYS A 137 -2.13 -18.41 8.33
C LYS A 137 -0.78 -17.93 7.82
N VAL A 138 0.07 -17.43 8.72
CA VAL A 138 1.45 -17.04 8.43
C VAL A 138 2.45 -18.10 8.90
N SER A 139 3.50 -18.29 8.13
CA SER A 139 4.68 -19.06 8.49
C SER A 139 5.96 -18.38 8.00
N GLU A 140 7.09 -18.83 8.54
CA GLU A 140 8.45 -18.44 8.10
C GLU A 140 8.71 -16.91 8.07
N PRO A 141 8.27 -16.12 9.06
CA PRO A 141 8.53 -14.68 9.05
C PRO A 141 10.03 -14.40 9.18
N SER A 142 10.53 -13.52 8.33
CA SER A 142 11.90 -13.00 8.39
C SER A 142 11.88 -11.51 8.15
N ALA A 143 12.75 -10.78 8.86
CA ALA A 143 12.85 -9.34 8.72
C ALA A 143 14.30 -8.87 8.78
N TYR A 144 14.58 -7.82 8.01
CA TYR A 144 15.90 -7.22 7.92
C TYR A 144 15.80 -5.70 7.91
N VAL A 145 16.74 -5.03 8.56
CA VAL A 145 16.99 -3.60 8.34
C VAL A 145 17.69 -3.46 6.99
N LEU A 146 17.08 -2.77 6.04
CA LEU A 146 17.58 -2.66 4.68
C LEU A 146 18.87 -1.83 4.58
N ASP A 147 19.06 -0.86 5.48
CA ASP A 147 20.24 0.01 5.46
C ASP A 147 21.50 -0.66 6.02
N THR A 148 21.36 -1.64 6.92
CA THR A 148 22.49 -2.29 7.61
C THR A 148 22.64 -3.77 7.29
N GLY A 149 21.60 -4.41 6.76
CA GLY A 149 21.52 -5.87 6.60
C GLY A 149 21.28 -6.63 7.91
N GLU A 150 21.05 -5.94 9.03
CA GLU A 150 20.76 -6.56 10.32
C GLU A 150 19.52 -7.44 10.23
N LYS A 151 19.65 -8.72 10.60
CA LYS A 151 18.52 -9.65 10.71
C LYS A 151 17.80 -9.41 12.03
N LEU A 152 16.51 -9.09 11.94
CA LEU A 152 15.66 -8.86 13.10
C LEU A 152 15.03 -10.16 13.61
N LYS A 153 14.73 -10.19 14.91
CA LYS A 153 13.95 -11.26 15.52
C LYS A 153 12.48 -11.11 15.11
N THR A 154 11.85 -12.23 14.76
CA THR A 154 10.43 -12.29 14.44
C THR A 154 9.74 -13.25 15.41
N LYS A 155 8.52 -12.91 15.81
CA LYS A 155 7.67 -13.79 16.63
C LYS A 155 6.26 -13.78 16.06
N ILE A 156 5.65 -14.95 15.91
CA ILE A 156 4.22 -15.07 15.65
C ILE A 156 3.52 -15.10 17.01
N MET A 157 2.57 -14.19 17.20
CA MET A 157 1.69 -14.13 18.38
C MET A 157 0.24 -14.10 17.91
N THR A 158 -0.69 -14.50 18.77
CA THR A 158 -2.13 -14.30 18.59
C THR A 158 -2.55 -12.95 19.15
N GLY A 159 -3.70 -12.43 18.71
CA GLY A 159 -4.28 -11.21 19.30
C GLY A 159 -4.45 -11.31 20.82
N ALA A 160 -4.87 -12.49 21.32
CA ALA A 160 -4.99 -12.74 22.77
C ALA A 160 -3.64 -12.62 23.50
N GLU A 161 -2.56 -13.16 22.92
CA GLU A 161 -1.21 -13.06 23.50
C GLU A 161 -0.68 -11.62 23.49
N LEU A 162 -1.01 -10.81 22.47
CA LEU A 162 -0.64 -9.39 22.43
C LEU A 162 -1.33 -8.59 23.54
N VAL A 163 -2.63 -8.84 23.74
CA VAL A 163 -3.39 -8.22 24.84
C VAL A 163 -2.81 -8.62 26.20
N ALA A 164 -2.51 -9.91 26.40
CA ALA A 164 -1.88 -10.40 27.63
C ALA A 164 -0.49 -9.76 27.85
N ALA A 165 0.26 -9.52 26.77
CA ALA A 165 1.55 -8.83 26.79
C ALA A 165 1.43 -7.30 26.88
N LYS A 166 0.22 -6.73 26.88
CA LYS A 166 -0.06 -5.28 26.88
C LYS A 166 0.62 -4.54 25.73
N MET A 167 0.72 -5.17 24.56
CA MET A 167 1.29 -4.57 23.37
C MET A 167 0.23 -3.73 22.64
N ASP A 168 0.56 -2.46 22.36
CA ASP A 168 -0.30 -1.57 21.59
C ASP A 168 0.00 -1.71 20.09
N VAL A 169 -0.95 -2.28 19.35
CA VAL A 169 -0.88 -2.46 17.89
C VAL A 169 -1.41 -1.23 17.15
N GLY A 170 -2.07 -0.31 17.85
CA GLY A 170 -2.70 0.89 17.28
C GLY A 170 -4.03 0.65 16.57
N GLU A 171 -4.48 -0.60 16.47
CA GLU A 171 -5.78 -0.99 15.91
C GLU A 171 -6.36 -2.20 16.65
N PRO A 172 -7.70 -2.40 16.64
CA PRO A 172 -8.31 -3.61 17.17
C PRO A 172 -7.82 -4.86 16.43
N VAL A 173 -7.38 -5.87 17.18
CA VAL A 173 -6.94 -7.17 16.64
C VAL A 173 -7.85 -8.27 17.18
N ASP A 174 -8.37 -9.12 16.28
CA ASP A 174 -9.13 -10.30 16.68
C ASP A 174 -8.27 -11.23 17.55
N ALA A 175 -8.85 -11.79 18.61
CA ALA A 175 -8.13 -12.61 19.60
C ALA A 175 -7.40 -13.81 18.96
N THR A 176 -7.93 -14.36 17.86
CA THR A 176 -7.39 -15.52 17.16
C THR A 176 -6.51 -15.15 15.96
N ALA A 177 -6.49 -13.87 15.55
CA ALA A 177 -5.65 -13.43 14.45
C ALA A 177 -4.17 -13.63 14.79
N GLN A 178 -3.41 -14.14 13.82
CA GLN A 178 -1.96 -14.19 13.92
C GLN A 178 -1.37 -12.80 13.66
N VAL A 179 -0.33 -12.44 14.39
CA VAL A 179 0.39 -11.19 14.24
C VAL A 179 1.88 -11.51 14.26
N VAL A 180 2.59 -11.04 13.23
CA VAL A 180 4.05 -11.10 13.22
C VAL A 180 4.57 -9.86 13.94
N VAL A 181 5.21 -10.07 15.08
CA VAL A 181 5.83 -9.05 15.92
C VAL A 181 7.31 -8.97 15.56
N ILE A 182 7.76 -7.76 15.24
CA ILE A 182 9.12 -7.50 14.76
C ILE A 182 9.71 -6.32 15.54
N PRO A 183 10.41 -6.59 16.66
CA PRO A 183 11.14 -5.56 17.37
C PRO A 183 12.36 -5.09 16.57
N PHE A 184 12.68 -3.80 16.68
CA PHE A 184 13.87 -3.17 16.11
C PHE A 184 14.33 -2.00 17.01
N SER A 185 15.49 -1.42 16.73
CA SER A 185 15.99 -0.29 17.52
C SER A 185 15.03 0.92 17.43
N PRO A 186 14.68 1.58 18.55
CA PRO A 186 13.79 2.74 18.54
C PRO A 186 14.22 3.80 17.53
N VAL A 187 13.27 4.26 16.70
CA VAL A 187 13.55 5.35 15.76
C VAL A 187 13.88 6.63 16.52
N LYS A 188 15.03 7.24 16.21
CA LYS A 188 15.45 8.51 16.82
C LYS A 188 14.84 9.70 16.06
N ALA A 189 14.74 10.84 16.72
CA ALA A 189 14.29 12.08 16.09
C ALA A 189 15.16 12.41 14.86
N GLY A 190 14.51 12.70 13.73
CA GLY A 190 15.18 13.00 12.45
C GLY A 190 15.75 11.77 11.72
N GLN A 191 15.53 10.56 12.22
CA GLN A 191 15.93 9.32 11.56
C GLN A 191 14.72 8.54 11.03
N SER A 192 15.00 7.60 10.12
CA SER A 192 14.04 6.59 9.68
C SER A 192 14.72 5.23 9.66
N THR A 193 13.96 4.17 9.92
CA THR A 193 14.41 2.78 9.78
C THR A 193 13.60 2.13 8.67
N ARG A 194 14.30 1.55 7.68
CA ARG A 194 13.64 0.80 6.60
C ARG A 194 13.78 -0.70 6.80
N LEU A 195 12.65 -1.40 6.86
CA LEU A 195 12.56 -2.84 7.09
C LEU A 195 12.10 -3.55 5.82
N ARG A 196 12.66 -4.72 5.52
CA ARG A 196 12.05 -5.69 4.60
C ARG A 196 11.54 -6.87 5.41
N ILE A 197 10.24 -7.10 5.33
CA ILE A 197 9.56 -8.22 5.98
C ILE A 197 9.18 -9.22 4.91
N SER A 198 9.53 -10.50 5.08
CA SER A 198 9.13 -11.60 4.21
C SER A 198 8.41 -12.68 4.99
N GLU A 199 7.32 -13.18 4.44
CA GLU A 199 6.41 -14.13 5.10
C GLU A 199 5.82 -15.10 4.07
N THR A 200 5.43 -16.29 4.51
CA THR A 200 4.63 -17.22 3.71
C THR A 200 3.21 -17.26 4.25
N TYR A 201 2.22 -16.99 3.42
CA TYR A 201 0.80 -17.04 3.79
C TYR A 201 0.13 -18.24 3.14
N THR A 202 -0.72 -18.93 3.90
CA THR A 202 -1.71 -19.89 3.38
C THR A 202 -3.09 -19.28 3.55
N ALA A 203 -3.82 -19.09 2.45
CA ALA A 203 -5.09 -18.35 2.43
C ALA A 203 -6.07 -18.90 1.38
N ALA A 204 -6.62 -20.08 1.64
CA ALA A 204 -7.48 -20.83 0.71
C ALA A 204 -8.70 -20.04 0.20
N ALA A 205 -9.27 -19.15 1.02
CA ALA A 205 -10.37 -18.30 0.59
C ALA A 205 -9.99 -17.35 -0.55
N SER A 206 -8.78 -16.77 -0.50
CA SER A 206 -8.30 -15.79 -1.48
C SER A 206 -7.35 -16.35 -2.53
N TYR A 207 -6.91 -17.60 -2.40
CA TYR A 207 -5.97 -18.23 -3.32
C TYR A 207 -6.23 -19.73 -3.45
N ARG A 208 -6.70 -20.16 -4.62
CA ARG A 208 -7.24 -21.51 -4.84
C ARG A 208 -7.21 -21.91 -6.31
N VAL A 209 -7.52 -23.18 -6.56
CA VAL A 209 -7.88 -23.70 -7.89
C VAL A 209 -9.40 -23.77 -7.99
N GLU A 210 -9.96 -23.26 -9.08
CA GLU A 210 -11.36 -23.45 -9.46
C GLU A 210 -11.42 -24.07 -10.86
N GLY A 211 -11.87 -25.33 -10.96
CA GLY A 211 -11.78 -26.09 -12.21
C GLY A 211 -10.32 -26.31 -12.61
N ASP A 212 -9.92 -25.79 -13.77
CA ASP A 212 -8.54 -25.80 -14.26
C ASP A 212 -7.85 -24.42 -14.17
N GLU A 213 -8.47 -23.46 -13.48
CA GLU A 213 -7.96 -22.10 -13.29
C GLU A 213 -7.40 -21.89 -11.89
N LEU A 214 -6.30 -21.15 -11.81
CA LEU A 214 -5.82 -20.52 -10.59
C LEU A 214 -6.63 -19.24 -10.37
N VAL A 215 -7.11 -19.07 -9.15
CA VAL A 215 -7.84 -17.87 -8.71
C VAL A 215 -7.08 -17.22 -7.55
N PHE A 216 -6.68 -15.96 -7.75
CA PHE A 216 -6.22 -15.08 -6.69
C PHE A 216 -7.22 -13.94 -6.56
N ASP A 217 -7.95 -13.91 -5.45
CA ASP A 217 -9.04 -12.97 -5.18
C ASP A 217 -8.79 -12.29 -3.83
N ARG A 218 -8.14 -11.12 -3.87
CA ARG A 218 -7.62 -10.48 -2.66
C ARG A 218 -7.67 -8.96 -2.76
N SER A 219 -8.15 -8.33 -1.69
CA SER A 219 -8.05 -6.88 -1.50
C SER A 219 -6.61 -6.42 -1.27
N LEU A 220 -6.13 -5.41 -1.99
CA LEU A 220 -4.78 -4.86 -1.89
C LEU A 220 -4.83 -3.43 -1.34
N GLY A 221 -4.35 -3.22 -0.11
CA GLY A 221 -4.49 -1.95 0.62
C GLY A 221 -3.44 -0.89 0.30
N ARG A 222 -2.30 -1.29 -0.28
CA ARG A 222 -1.17 -0.39 -0.56
C ARG A 222 -1.28 0.20 -1.97
N PRO A 223 -0.72 1.40 -2.23
CA PRO A 223 -0.77 2.02 -3.54
C PRO A 223 -0.04 1.22 -4.62
N ARG A 224 0.98 0.46 -4.21
CA ARG A 224 1.83 -0.33 -5.10
C ARG A 224 1.90 -1.76 -4.61
N ASN A 225 1.47 -2.66 -5.48
CA ASN A 225 1.54 -4.09 -5.22
C ASN A 225 1.98 -4.80 -6.49
N ALA A 226 2.63 -5.94 -6.33
CA ALA A 226 2.88 -6.84 -7.44
C ALA A 226 2.46 -8.26 -7.14
N VAL A 227 1.89 -8.95 -8.13
CA VAL A 227 1.56 -10.37 -8.04
C VAL A 227 2.34 -11.10 -9.11
N VAL A 228 3.12 -12.10 -8.72
CA VAL A 228 3.89 -12.97 -9.60
C VAL A 228 3.21 -14.32 -9.65
N LEU A 229 2.74 -14.70 -10.84
CA LEU A 229 2.13 -16.01 -11.07
C LEU A 229 3.14 -17.14 -10.82
N PRO A 230 2.67 -18.33 -10.42
CA PRO A 230 3.56 -19.47 -10.24
C PRO A 230 4.13 -19.93 -11.58
N GLU A 231 5.28 -20.62 -11.51
CA GLU A 231 5.87 -21.25 -12.69
C GLU A 231 4.89 -22.21 -13.37
N GLY A 232 4.89 -22.20 -14.71
CA GLY A 232 4.01 -23.03 -15.52
C GLY A 232 2.60 -22.46 -15.73
N TRP A 233 2.31 -21.24 -15.26
CA TRP A 233 1.01 -20.58 -15.45
C TRP A 233 1.12 -19.36 -16.39
N TYR A 234 0.00 -19.02 -17.03
CA TYR A 234 -0.17 -17.79 -17.81
C TYR A 234 -1.44 -17.05 -17.41
N LEU A 235 -1.41 -15.73 -17.55
CA LEU A 235 -2.50 -14.83 -17.15
C LEU A 235 -3.71 -14.99 -18.08
N LEU A 236 -4.91 -15.16 -17.52
CA LEU A 236 -6.19 -15.13 -18.26
C LEU A 236 -6.91 -13.79 -18.08
N ALA A 237 -6.99 -13.32 -16.83
CA ALA A 237 -7.74 -12.12 -16.50
C ALA A 237 -7.14 -11.39 -15.30
N SER A 238 -7.28 -10.06 -15.32
CA SER A 238 -7.13 -9.17 -14.17
C SER A 238 -8.32 -8.23 -14.14
N SER A 239 -9.03 -8.19 -13.02
CA SER A 239 -10.16 -7.27 -12.81
C SER A 239 -9.74 -5.80 -12.70
N ILE A 240 -8.48 -5.54 -12.37
CA ILE A 240 -7.91 -4.20 -12.23
C ILE A 240 -6.83 -3.97 -13.29
N PRO A 241 -6.79 -2.79 -13.95
CA PRO A 241 -5.72 -2.43 -14.87
C PRO A 241 -4.33 -2.54 -14.21
N THR A 242 -3.38 -3.14 -14.92
CA THR A 242 -2.06 -3.48 -14.39
C THR A 242 -1.03 -3.52 -15.52
N THR A 243 0.23 -3.21 -15.19
CA THR A 243 1.35 -3.45 -16.10
C THR A 243 1.76 -4.92 -15.99
N VAL A 244 1.91 -5.59 -17.13
CA VAL A 244 2.30 -7.01 -17.19
C VAL A 244 3.70 -7.13 -17.75
N THR A 245 4.57 -7.85 -17.05
CA THR A 245 5.94 -8.16 -17.49
C THR A 245 6.23 -9.64 -17.34
N GLN A 246 7.07 -10.19 -18.22
CA GLN A 246 7.64 -11.52 -18.05
C GLN A 246 8.99 -11.37 -17.33
N MET A 247 9.14 -12.06 -16.21
CA MET A 247 10.39 -12.13 -15.46
C MET A 247 11.43 -12.97 -16.22
N ALA A 248 12.70 -12.83 -15.86
CA ALA A 248 13.79 -13.60 -16.48
C ALA A 248 13.62 -15.13 -16.37
N ASP A 249 12.91 -15.60 -15.34
CA ASP A 249 12.56 -17.01 -15.12
C ASP A 249 11.26 -17.44 -15.84
N GLY A 250 10.70 -16.59 -16.69
CA GLY A 250 9.51 -16.87 -17.49
C GLY A 250 8.18 -16.67 -16.76
N ARG A 251 8.17 -16.41 -15.44
CA ARG A 251 6.94 -16.11 -14.69
C ARG A 251 6.36 -14.75 -15.08
N ILE A 252 5.04 -14.62 -14.95
CA ILE A 252 4.33 -13.38 -15.25
C ILE A 252 4.17 -12.56 -13.98
N ARG A 253 4.62 -11.31 -14.01
CA ARG A 253 4.43 -10.31 -12.96
C ARG A 253 3.38 -9.29 -13.39
N LEU A 254 2.46 -9.00 -12.49
CA LEU A 254 1.43 -7.97 -12.60
C LEU A 254 1.75 -6.87 -11.58
N ASP A 255 1.97 -5.64 -12.03
CA ASP A 255 2.24 -4.47 -11.21
C ASP A 255 0.99 -3.57 -11.13
N PHE A 256 0.46 -3.39 -9.92
CA PHE A 256 -0.76 -2.63 -9.65
C PHE A 256 -0.41 -1.26 -9.05
N TRP A 257 -0.93 -0.21 -9.69
CA TRP A 257 -0.80 1.18 -9.24
C TRP A 257 -2.18 1.73 -8.88
N ASN A 258 -2.47 1.83 -7.59
CA ASN A 258 -3.74 2.36 -7.10
C ASN A 258 -3.58 3.81 -6.60
N GLY A 259 -3.89 4.75 -7.49
CA GLY A 259 -3.92 6.18 -7.21
C GLY A 259 -5.07 6.62 -6.29
N ARG A 260 -6.08 5.78 -6.10
CA ARG A 260 -7.24 6.07 -5.24
C ARG A 260 -6.87 5.85 -3.77
N PRO A 261 -7.39 6.66 -2.82
CA PRO A 261 -7.39 6.33 -1.41
C PRO A 261 -8.05 4.96 -1.17
N GLY A 262 -7.53 4.20 -0.20
CA GLY A 262 -8.10 2.91 0.16
C GLY A 262 -7.61 1.69 -0.62
N ALA A 263 -8.21 0.55 -0.31
CA ALA A 263 -7.86 -0.73 -0.92
C ALA A 263 -8.46 -0.90 -2.31
N VAL A 264 -7.98 -1.88 -3.07
CA VAL A 264 -8.60 -2.31 -4.33
C VAL A 264 -8.77 -3.82 -4.32
N ASP A 265 -9.96 -4.31 -4.66
CA ASP A 265 -10.26 -5.73 -4.70
C ASP A 265 -9.80 -6.32 -6.02
N VAL A 266 -8.76 -7.16 -5.96
CA VAL A 266 -8.09 -7.72 -7.13
C VAL A 266 -8.45 -9.18 -7.29
N LEU A 267 -9.20 -9.47 -8.35
CA LEU A 267 -9.37 -10.79 -8.92
C LEU A 267 -8.40 -10.99 -10.10
N ILE A 268 -7.57 -12.04 -10.01
CA ILE A 268 -6.69 -12.55 -11.05
C ILE A 268 -7.07 -14.00 -11.34
N LYS A 269 -7.16 -14.35 -12.62
CA LYS A 269 -7.31 -15.71 -13.09
C LYS A 269 -6.14 -16.11 -13.98
N ALA A 270 -5.66 -17.34 -13.83
CA ALA A 270 -4.57 -17.88 -14.63
C ALA A 270 -4.84 -19.34 -15.01
N LYS A 271 -4.18 -19.83 -16.06
CA LYS A 271 -4.28 -21.22 -16.52
C LYS A 271 -2.90 -21.86 -16.65
N ARG A 272 -2.83 -23.17 -16.45
CA ARG A 272 -1.61 -23.95 -16.69
C ARG A 272 -1.24 -23.87 -18.17
N ARG A 273 0.04 -23.66 -18.45
CA ARG A 273 0.59 -23.73 -19.81
C ARG A 273 0.46 -25.16 -20.32
N GLY A 274 0.20 -25.29 -21.63
CA GLY A 274 0.30 -26.59 -22.31
C GLY A 274 1.74 -27.12 -22.25
N ARG A 275 1.88 -28.44 -22.27
CA ARG A 275 3.17 -29.09 -22.50
C ARG A 275 3.65 -28.86 -23.92
#